data_AF-A0AAF0AUG5-F1
#
_entry.id   AF-A0AAF0AUG5-F1
#
_cell.length_a   1.000
_cell.length_b   1.000
_cell.length_c   1.000
_cell.angle_alpha   90.00
_cell.angle_beta   90.00
_cell.angle_gamma   90.00
#
_symmetry.space_group_name_H-M   'P 1'
#
loop_
_entity.id
_entity.type
_entity.pdbx_description
1 polymer ?
#
loop_
_entity_poly.entity_id
_entity_poly.type
_entity_poly.pdbx_seq_one_letter_code
_entity_poly.pdbx_strand_id
1 'polypeptide(L)'
;MKLFSSVSLSSALFSLLACSPISSLAAPLTDRSDIKQNEEFSVMSLRSGNGNVHFHSFYVGDNNNVYLDPYDNGNEAAKFTLADTYLLHEGFSAHLGDNGALYFQRNDEGSILGFDFGERIASGYALELHGQNPVACPIEENSSVYSVFFGKENGNSKCVGFTALAIPNNPVSSSSSSSIAAPSNSA
;
A
#
# COMPACT_ATOMS: atom_id res chain seq x y z
N MET A 1 28.24 76.98 21.79
CA MET A 1 26.92 76.49 22.23
C MET A 1 26.15 76.03 21.01
N LYS A 2 25.59 74.81 21.05
CA LYS A 2 24.75 74.13 20.03
C LYS A 2 25.49 73.63 18.79
N LEU A 3 25.17 72.49 18.20
CA LEU A 3 24.71 71.16 18.64
C LEU A 3 24.92 70.28 17.41
N PHE A 4 25.40 69.07 17.62
CA PHE A 4 25.73 68.11 16.58
C PHE A 4 24.51 67.63 15.77
N SER A 5 24.84 67.08 14.61
CA SER A 5 24.19 65.95 13.92
C SER A 5 22.91 66.22 13.11
N SER A 6 23.04 66.10 11.79
CA SER A 6 22.15 65.25 11.00
C SER A 6 22.95 64.63 9.87
N VAL A 7 23.36 63.38 10.06
CA VAL A 7 23.92 62.54 9.00
C VAL A 7 22.74 62.01 8.20
N SER A 8 22.73 62.36 6.93
CA SER A 8 21.84 61.87 5.89
C SER A 8 22.26 60.47 5.41
N LEU A 9 21.31 59.79 4.75
CA LEU A 9 21.38 58.50 4.04
C LEU A 9 21.23 57.24 4.89
N SER A 10 19.97 56.82 5.07
CA SER A 10 19.66 55.39 5.22
C SER A 10 19.26 54.84 3.86
N SER A 11 20.22 54.14 3.26
CA SER A 11 20.14 53.43 2.00
C SER A 11 19.28 52.17 2.13
N ALA A 12 18.59 51.85 1.04
CA ALA A 12 17.82 50.66 0.77
C ALA A 12 18.27 49.36 1.49
N LEU A 13 17.30 48.62 2.03
CA LEU A 13 17.40 47.15 2.11
C LEU A 13 16.22 46.51 1.37
N PHE A 14 16.50 46.15 0.11
CA PHE A 14 15.81 45.10 -0.62
C PHE A 14 16.08 43.77 0.11
N SER A 15 15.13 43.30 0.92
CA SER A 15 15.18 41.92 1.39
C SER A 15 14.66 41.02 0.27
N LEU A 16 15.64 40.48 -0.45
CA LEU A 16 15.52 39.47 -1.48
C LEU A 16 14.61 38.33 -1.04
N LEU A 17 13.71 37.94 -1.94
CA LEU A 17 13.10 36.62 -1.96
C LEU A 17 14.21 35.57 -1.93
N ALA A 18 14.49 35.01 -0.76
CA ALA A 18 15.04 33.66 -0.70
C ALA A 18 13.89 32.67 -0.91
N CYS A 19 13.30 32.70 -2.11
CA CYS A 19 12.67 31.50 -2.65
C CYS A 19 13.80 30.52 -2.92
N SER A 20 14.26 29.83 -1.88
CA SER A 20 15.04 28.62 -2.06
C SER A 20 14.16 27.71 -2.90
N PRO A 21 14.51 27.36 -4.16
CA PRO A 21 13.87 26.23 -4.76
C PRO A 21 14.26 25.06 -3.88
N ILE A 22 13.31 24.56 -3.08
CA ILE A 22 13.38 23.19 -2.63
C ILE A 22 13.21 22.42 -3.94
N SER A 23 14.32 22.24 -4.65
CA SER A 23 14.47 21.23 -5.67
C SER A 23 14.26 19.93 -4.92
N SER A 24 13.00 19.54 -4.77
CA SER A 24 12.62 18.17 -4.45
C SER A 24 13.18 17.37 -5.62
N LEU A 25 14.42 16.93 -5.45
CA LEU A 25 15.04 15.94 -6.31
C LEU A 25 14.18 14.71 -6.08
N ALA A 26 13.18 14.53 -6.95
CA ALA A 26 12.54 13.24 -7.09
C ALA A 26 13.68 12.24 -7.26
N ALA A 27 13.79 11.32 -6.31
CA ALA A 27 14.82 10.29 -6.37
C ALA A 27 14.72 9.64 -7.76
N PRO A 28 15.86 9.35 -8.41
CA PRO A 28 15.83 8.65 -9.69
C PRO A 28 14.95 7.41 -9.53
N LEU A 29 14.02 7.22 -10.47
CA LEU A 29 13.23 5.99 -10.53
C LEU A 29 14.23 4.85 -10.73
N THR A 30 14.63 4.21 -9.64
CA THR A 30 15.38 2.97 -9.71
C THR A 30 14.51 1.99 -10.46
N ASP A 31 15.12 1.24 -11.39
CA ASP A 31 14.43 0.11 -12.02
C ASP A 31 13.92 -0.79 -10.88
N ARG A 32 12.59 -0.84 -10.75
CA ARG A 32 11.93 -1.66 -9.73
C ARG A 32 12.24 -3.11 -10.05
N SER A 33 12.76 -3.86 -9.08
CA SER A 33 12.89 -5.30 -9.24
C SER A 33 11.49 -5.89 -9.43
N ASP A 34 11.33 -6.66 -10.51
CA ASP A 34 10.10 -7.40 -10.75
C ASP A 34 9.86 -8.39 -9.61
N ILE A 35 8.58 -8.58 -9.22
CA ILE A 35 8.20 -9.58 -8.23
C ILE A 35 8.48 -10.95 -8.85
N LYS A 36 9.32 -11.76 -8.20
CA LYS A 36 9.58 -13.13 -8.66
C LYS A 36 8.67 -14.12 -7.95
N GLN A 37 8.52 -15.30 -8.57
CA GLN A 37 7.98 -16.47 -7.88
C GLN A 37 8.75 -16.70 -6.58
N ASN A 38 8.04 -17.08 -5.52
CA ASN A 38 8.57 -17.31 -4.18
C ASN A 38 9.12 -16.07 -3.43
N GLU A 39 8.94 -14.85 -3.96
CA GLU A 39 9.27 -13.62 -3.23
C GLU A 39 8.02 -13.07 -2.51
N GLU A 40 8.23 -12.52 -1.32
CA GLU A 40 7.15 -11.86 -0.57
C GLU A 40 6.73 -10.54 -1.25
N PHE A 41 5.43 -10.31 -1.32
CA PHE A 41 4.85 -9.05 -1.78
C PHE A 41 3.65 -8.66 -0.90
N SER A 42 3.28 -7.39 -0.94
CA SER A 42 2.03 -6.89 -0.35
C SER A 42 1.00 -6.65 -1.43
N VAL A 43 -0.28 -6.69 -1.07
CA VAL A 43 -1.39 -6.43 -2.00
C VAL A 43 -2.18 -5.22 -1.53
N MET A 44 -2.55 -4.35 -2.47
CA MET A 44 -3.39 -3.19 -2.24
C MET A 44 -4.45 -3.07 -3.33
N SER A 45 -5.66 -2.68 -2.98
CA SER A 45 -6.76 -2.47 -3.90
C SER A 45 -6.66 -1.14 -4.68
N LEU A 46 -7.02 -1.17 -5.97
CA LEU A 46 -7.08 -0.03 -6.87
C LEU A 46 -8.38 -0.03 -7.70
N ARG A 47 -8.69 1.12 -8.31
CA ARG A 47 -9.74 1.27 -9.34
C ARG A 47 -11.15 0.79 -8.93
N SER A 48 -11.54 0.92 -7.66
CA SER A 48 -12.86 0.45 -7.17
C SER A 48 -14.01 1.47 -7.29
N GLY A 49 -13.71 2.77 -7.35
CA GLY A 49 -14.71 3.84 -7.29
C GLY A 49 -15.40 4.01 -5.92
N ASN A 50 -15.00 3.22 -4.90
CA ASN A 50 -15.51 3.28 -3.53
C ASN A 50 -14.37 3.59 -2.56
N GLY A 51 -14.50 4.64 -1.76
CA GLY A 51 -13.46 5.11 -0.84
C GLY A 51 -13.07 4.12 0.27
N ASN A 52 -13.98 3.21 0.66
CA ASN A 52 -13.69 2.15 1.64
C ASN A 52 -13.03 0.91 1.03
N VAL A 53 -12.79 0.94 -0.28
CA VAL A 53 -12.17 -0.14 -1.05
C VAL A 53 -10.97 0.38 -1.83
N HIS A 54 -10.85 1.66 -2.11
CA HIS A 54 -9.76 2.20 -2.94
C HIS A 54 -8.52 2.53 -2.11
N PHE A 55 -7.34 2.04 -2.51
CA PHE A 55 -6.06 2.22 -1.79
C PHE A 55 -6.04 1.60 -0.40
N HIS A 56 -6.57 0.40 -0.29
CA HIS A 56 -6.62 -0.37 0.95
C HIS A 56 -5.78 -1.64 0.83
N SER A 57 -4.89 -1.87 1.80
CA SER A 57 -4.07 -3.08 1.84
C SER A 57 -4.91 -4.31 2.15
N PHE A 58 -4.42 -5.48 1.76
CA PHE A 58 -5.02 -6.74 2.21
C PHE A 58 -4.57 -7.04 3.63
N TYR A 59 -5.51 -7.44 4.47
CA TYR A 59 -5.31 -7.93 5.83
C TYR A 59 -5.85 -9.35 5.93
N VAL A 60 -5.19 -10.22 6.68
CA VAL A 60 -5.69 -11.56 6.99
C VAL A 60 -6.08 -11.58 8.46
N GLY A 61 -7.36 -11.86 8.75
CA GLY A 61 -7.86 -11.97 10.13
C GLY A 61 -7.58 -13.34 10.75
N ASP A 62 -7.87 -13.50 12.05
CA ASP A 62 -7.73 -14.76 12.78
C ASP A 62 -8.60 -15.88 12.20
N ASN A 63 -9.74 -15.53 11.59
CA ASN A 63 -10.59 -16.45 10.84
C ASN A 63 -10.03 -16.80 9.45
N ASN A 64 -8.83 -16.33 9.13
CA ASN A 64 -8.07 -16.50 7.89
C ASN A 64 -8.71 -15.89 6.64
N ASN A 65 -9.84 -15.18 6.75
CA ASN A 65 -10.39 -14.45 5.61
C ASN A 65 -9.58 -13.19 5.33
N VAL A 66 -9.66 -12.74 4.08
CA VAL A 66 -9.00 -11.52 3.62
C VAL A 66 -9.95 -10.32 3.68
N TYR A 67 -9.44 -9.22 4.22
CA TYR A 67 -10.14 -7.94 4.35
C TYR A 67 -9.33 -6.79 3.76
N LEU A 68 -10.00 -5.68 3.47
CA LEU A 68 -9.40 -4.44 2.99
C LEU A 68 -9.13 -3.41 4.11
N ASP A 69 -9.34 -3.77 5.36
CA ASP A 69 -8.96 -2.93 6.50
C ASP A 69 -8.63 -3.82 7.70
N PRO A 70 -7.90 -3.31 8.71
CA PRO A 70 -7.66 -4.04 9.93
C PRO A 70 -8.95 -4.53 10.56
N TYR A 71 -9.10 -5.85 10.65
CA TYR A 71 -10.31 -6.50 11.15
C TYR A 71 -9.97 -7.91 11.65
N ASP A 72 -10.77 -8.41 12.60
CA ASP A 72 -10.61 -9.75 13.17
C ASP A 72 -9.15 -10.03 13.62
N ASN A 73 -8.58 -9.07 14.36
CA ASN A 73 -7.20 -9.04 14.87
C ASN A 73 -6.07 -9.01 13.81
N GLY A 74 -6.39 -8.90 12.52
CA GLY A 74 -5.43 -8.60 11.46
C GLY A 74 -4.99 -7.13 11.50
N ASN A 75 -3.92 -6.83 12.25
CA ASN A 75 -3.53 -5.44 12.55
C ASN A 75 -2.47 -4.87 11.60
N GLU A 76 -1.88 -5.73 10.77
CA GLU A 76 -0.81 -5.38 9.83
C GLU A 76 -1.19 -5.83 8.42
N ALA A 77 -0.74 -5.07 7.42
CA ALA A 77 -0.93 -5.44 6.03
C ALA A 77 -0.26 -6.79 5.78
N ALA A 78 -1.03 -7.73 5.23
CA ALA A 78 -0.57 -9.08 4.99
C ALA A 78 0.49 -9.11 3.89
N LYS A 79 1.38 -10.09 4.03
CA LYS A 79 2.35 -10.46 3.02
C LYS A 79 1.96 -11.78 2.39
N PHE A 80 2.24 -11.88 1.10
CA PHE A 80 1.89 -13.02 0.30
C PHE A 80 3.08 -13.49 -0.50
N THR A 81 3.04 -14.76 -0.87
CA THR A 81 3.99 -15.37 -1.79
C THR A 81 3.20 -16.08 -2.89
N LEU A 82 3.69 -16.00 -4.13
CA LEU A 82 3.14 -16.75 -5.25
C LEU A 82 4.12 -17.87 -5.59
N ALA A 83 3.67 -19.12 -5.50
CA ALA A 83 4.48 -20.31 -5.75
C ALA A 83 3.69 -21.29 -6.62
N ASP A 84 4.15 -21.55 -7.85
CA ASP A 84 3.48 -22.48 -8.79
C ASP A 84 1.97 -22.21 -8.94
N THR A 85 1.60 -20.93 -9.01
CA THR A 85 0.21 -20.41 -9.08
C THR A 85 -0.64 -20.59 -7.81
N TYR A 86 -0.06 -21.06 -6.71
CA TYR A 86 -0.63 -20.95 -5.38
C TYR A 86 -0.31 -19.59 -4.77
N LEU A 87 -1.35 -18.90 -4.31
CA LEU A 87 -1.19 -17.76 -3.43
C LEU A 87 -1.06 -18.27 -1.99
N LEU A 88 0.01 -17.87 -1.31
CA LEU A 88 0.34 -18.31 0.04
C LEU A 88 0.39 -17.12 1.00
N HIS A 89 -0.03 -17.34 2.24
CA HIS A 89 0.16 -16.43 3.36
C HIS A 89 0.65 -17.24 4.58
N GLU A 90 1.81 -16.90 5.13
CA GLU A 90 2.44 -17.65 6.24
C GLU A 90 2.57 -19.17 5.97
N GLY A 91 2.74 -19.55 4.70
CA GLY A 91 2.81 -20.95 4.27
C GLY A 91 1.45 -21.67 4.18
N PHE A 92 0.34 -20.99 4.46
CA PHE A 92 -1.02 -21.49 4.23
C PHE A 92 -1.43 -21.17 2.79
N SER A 93 -2.10 -22.12 2.15
CA SER A 93 -2.58 -21.97 0.78
C SER A 93 -3.91 -21.23 0.74
N ALA A 94 -4.15 -20.49 -0.34
CA ALA A 94 -5.41 -19.81 -0.59
C ALA A 94 -6.51 -20.80 -0.97
N HIS A 95 -7.73 -20.52 -0.51
CA HIS A 95 -8.96 -21.25 -0.80
C HIS A 95 -10.09 -20.26 -1.03
N LEU A 96 -11.17 -20.74 -1.64
CA LEU A 96 -12.42 -19.99 -1.79
C LEU A 96 -13.52 -20.64 -0.97
N GLY A 97 -14.26 -19.82 -0.22
CA GLY A 97 -15.48 -20.26 0.43
C GLY A 97 -16.56 -20.60 -0.59
N ASP A 98 -17.64 -21.25 -0.15
CA ASP A 98 -18.81 -21.55 -1.00
C ASP A 98 -19.40 -20.28 -1.66
N ASN A 99 -19.17 -19.12 -1.04
CA ASN A 99 -19.55 -17.78 -1.47
C ASN A 99 -18.38 -17.02 -2.11
N GLY A 100 -17.32 -17.67 -2.55
CA GLY A 100 -16.16 -17.05 -3.20
C GLY A 100 -15.24 -16.24 -2.28
N ALA A 101 -15.46 -16.22 -0.97
CA ALA A 101 -14.60 -15.47 -0.03
C ALA A 101 -13.18 -16.04 -0.05
N LEU A 102 -12.18 -15.19 -0.20
CA LEU A 102 -10.78 -15.59 -0.13
C LEU A 102 -10.38 -15.79 1.33
N TYR A 103 -9.86 -16.98 1.62
CA TYR A 103 -9.27 -17.28 2.92
C TYR A 103 -8.05 -18.20 2.78
N PHE A 104 -7.26 -18.32 3.85
CA PHE A 104 -6.08 -19.18 3.89
C PHE A 104 -6.26 -20.37 4.84
N GLN A 105 -5.76 -21.54 4.45
CA GLN A 105 -5.76 -22.73 5.31
C GLN A 105 -4.45 -23.49 5.20
N ARG A 106 -4.09 -24.19 6.29
CA ARG A 106 -2.87 -25.00 6.35
C ARG A 106 -2.91 -26.24 5.45
N ASN A 107 -4.11 -26.78 5.18
CA ASN A 107 -4.25 -27.95 4.33
C ASN A 107 -4.30 -27.53 2.87
N ASP A 108 -3.54 -28.21 2.01
CA ASP A 108 -3.53 -27.98 0.57
C ASP A 108 -4.69 -28.65 -0.16
N GLU A 109 -5.41 -29.58 0.49
CA GLU A 109 -6.62 -30.18 -0.09
C GLU A 109 -7.71 -29.11 -0.29
N GLY A 110 -8.10 -28.89 -1.54
CA GLY A 110 -9.09 -27.86 -1.91
C GLY A 110 -8.49 -26.48 -2.21
N SER A 111 -7.16 -26.33 -2.08
CA SER A 111 -6.48 -25.08 -2.38
C SER A 111 -6.72 -24.66 -3.82
N ILE A 112 -6.92 -23.36 -4.02
CA ILE A 112 -7.21 -22.81 -5.34
C ILE A 112 -5.89 -22.50 -6.06
N LEU A 113 -5.85 -22.91 -7.32
CA LEU A 113 -4.73 -22.72 -8.24
C LEU A 113 -5.03 -21.59 -9.23
N GLY A 114 -3.99 -21.13 -9.92
CA GLY A 114 -4.14 -20.20 -11.04
C GLY A 114 -4.11 -18.73 -10.66
N PHE A 115 -3.56 -18.40 -9.49
CA PHE A 115 -3.13 -17.03 -9.24
C PHE A 115 -1.94 -16.67 -10.13
N ASP A 116 -1.97 -15.48 -10.70
CA ASP A 116 -0.90 -14.97 -11.54
C ASP A 116 -0.72 -13.45 -11.41
N PHE A 117 0.44 -12.99 -11.88
CA PHE A 117 0.71 -11.58 -12.08
C PHE A 117 0.28 -11.22 -13.51
N GLY A 118 -0.84 -10.52 -13.63
CA GLY A 118 -1.40 -10.03 -14.89
C GLY A 118 -0.68 -8.77 -15.39
N GLU A 119 -1.46 -7.75 -15.78
CA GLU A 119 -0.92 -6.51 -16.34
C GLU A 119 0.06 -5.82 -15.37
N ARG A 120 1.21 -5.40 -15.91
CA ARG A 120 2.14 -4.52 -15.17
C ARG A 120 1.53 -3.14 -15.03
N ILE A 121 1.35 -2.70 -13.79
CA ILE A 121 0.86 -1.37 -13.43
C ILE A 121 2.05 -0.59 -12.86
N ALA A 122 2.06 0.74 -12.97
CA ALA A 122 3.21 1.57 -12.59
C ALA A 122 3.86 1.22 -11.23
N SER A 123 3.07 0.73 -10.27
CA SER A 123 3.49 0.35 -8.91
C SER A 123 3.64 -1.14 -8.62
N GLY A 124 3.44 -2.01 -9.61
CA GLY A 124 3.47 -3.47 -9.40
C GLY A 124 2.77 -4.25 -10.49
N TYR A 125 2.06 -5.30 -10.11
CA TYR A 125 1.35 -6.19 -11.03
C TYR A 125 -0.10 -6.37 -10.58
N ALA A 126 -1.04 -6.49 -11.51
CA ALA A 126 -2.37 -6.97 -11.17
C ALA A 126 -2.25 -8.41 -10.65
N LEU A 127 -2.73 -8.68 -9.43
CA LEU A 127 -2.90 -10.02 -8.91
C LEU A 127 -4.28 -10.51 -9.34
N GLU A 128 -4.29 -11.55 -10.15
CA GLU A 128 -5.50 -12.10 -10.76
C GLU A 128 -5.63 -13.58 -10.39
N LEU A 129 -6.87 -14.09 -10.41
CA LEU A 129 -7.14 -15.52 -10.33
C LEU A 129 -7.76 -15.96 -11.66
N HIS A 130 -7.05 -16.78 -12.42
CA HIS A 130 -7.45 -17.18 -13.78
C HIS A 130 -7.79 -15.97 -14.67
N GLY A 131 -7.01 -14.90 -14.58
CA GLY A 131 -7.23 -13.65 -15.33
C GLY A 131 -8.42 -12.81 -14.85
N GLN A 132 -8.99 -13.11 -13.68
CA GLN A 132 -10.11 -12.37 -13.11
C GLN A 132 -9.66 -11.49 -11.94
N ASN A 133 -10.21 -10.27 -11.92
CA ASN A 133 -10.04 -9.33 -10.83
C ASN A 133 -10.96 -9.69 -9.64
N PRO A 134 -10.55 -9.41 -8.40
CA PRO A 134 -11.37 -9.64 -7.24
C PRO A 134 -12.53 -8.65 -7.11
N VAL A 135 -13.46 -9.02 -6.23
CA VAL A 135 -14.56 -8.18 -5.80
C VAL A 135 -14.48 -8.01 -4.29
N ALA A 136 -14.76 -6.80 -3.81
CA ALA A 136 -14.84 -6.50 -2.39
C ALA A 136 -16.31 -6.39 -2.00
N CYS A 137 -16.75 -7.15 -1.00
CA CYS A 137 -18.11 -7.05 -0.47
C CYS A 137 -18.06 -6.65 1.00
N PRO A 138 -18.96 -5.77 1.46
CA PRO A 138 -18.95 -5.36 2.86
C PRO A 138 -19.36 -6.54 3.74
N ILE A 139 -18.74 -6.68 4.91
CA ILE A 139 -19.02 -7.78 5.85
C ILE A 139 -20.46 -7.72 6.38
N GLU A 140 -21.04 -6.53 6.43
CA GLU A 140 -22.43 -6.24 6.79
C GLU A 140 -22.93 -5.07 5.92
N GLU A 141 -24.25 -4.91 5.77
CA GLU A 141 -24.83 -3.95 4.81
C GLU A 141 -24.30 -2.51 4.96
N ASN A 142 -23.93 -2.07 6.16
CA ASN A 142 -23.44 -0.71 6.42
C ASN A 142 -21.99 -0.67 6.93
N SER A 143 -21.21 -1.74 6.71
CA SER A 143 -19.83 -1.80 7.13
C SER A 143 -18.91 -0.97 6.22
N SER A 144 -17.90 -0.35 6.83
CA SER A 144 -16.74 0.20 6.12
C SER A 144 -15.66 -0.84 5.86
N VAL A 145 -15.77 -2.03 6.47
CA VAL A 145 -14.82 -3.14 6.26
C VAL A 145 -15.37 -4.08 5.19
N TYR A 146 -14.52 -4.39 4.21
CA TYR A 146 -14.86 -5.24 3.08
C TYR A 146 -14.00 -6.49 3.10
N SER A 147 -14.61 -7.64 2.85
CA SER A 147 -13.90 -8.90 2.60
C SER A 147 -13.68 -9.08 1.10
N VAL A 148 -12.61 -9.79 0.74
CA VAL A 148 -12.18 -10.03 -0.65
C VAL A 148 -12.74 -11.34 -1.17
N PHE A 149 -13.27 -11.31 -2.38
CA PHE A 149 -13.91 -12.42 -3.06
C PHE A 149 -13.33 -12.63 -4.46
N PHE A 150 -13.28 -13.90 -4.87
CA PHE A 150 -13.10 -14.29 -6.26
C PHE A 150 -14.24 -15.23 -6.68
N GLY A 151 -14.83 -14.96 -7.85
CA GLY A 151 -15.96 -15.75 -8.36
C GLY A 151 -17.30 -15.29 -7.80
N LYS A 152 -18.08 -16.22 -7.23
CA LYS A 152 -19.48 -15.98 -6.86
C LYS A 152 -19.55 -15.16 -5.58
N GLU A 153 -19.61 -13.84 -5.71
CA GLU A 153 -19.79 -12.84 -4.65
C GLU A 153 -20.87 -13.21 -3.61
N ASN A 154 -20.90 -12.50 -2.48
CA ASN A 154 -21.89 -12.75 -1.41
C ASN A 154 -23.33 -12.27 -1.71
N GLY A 155 -23.60 -11.82 -2.94
CA GLY A 155 -24.92 -11.36 -3.39
C GLY A 155 -25.32 -9.96 -2.88
N ASN A 156 -24.43 -9.26 -2.19
CA ASN A 156 -24.68 -7.91 -1.71
C ASN A 156 -24.58 -6.89 -2.85
N SER A 157 -25.60 -6.04 -3.03
CA SER A 157 -25.61 -4.98 -4.06
C SER A 157 -24.50 -3.92 -3.92
N LYS A 158 -23.80 -3.88 -2.77
CA LYS A 158 -22.68 -2.98 -2.49
C LYS A 158 -21.32 -3.61 -2.74
N CYS A 159 -21.28 -4.82 -3.29
CA CYS A 159 -20.04 -5.41 -3.79
C CYS A 159 -19.46 -4.54 -4.91
N VAL A 160 -18.15 -4.35 -4.91
CA VAL A 160 -17.45 -3.53 -5.91
C VAL A 160 -16.22 -4.28 -6.43
N GLY A 161 -16.11 -4.39 -7.75
CA GLY A 161 -14.91 -4.90 -8.41
C GLY A 161 -13.73 -3.95 -8.20
N PHE A 162 -12.54 -4.50 -8.07
CA PHE A 162 -11.32 -3.71 -7.92
C PHE A 162 -10.12 -4.46 -8.51
N THR A 163 -9.06 -3.73 -8.85
CA THR A 163 -7.78 -4.34 -9.23
C THR A 163 -6.95 -4.57 -7.98
N ALA A 164 -6.57 -5.81 -7.67
CA ALA A 164 -5.59 -6.09 -6.64
C ALA A 164 -4.18 -5.82 -7.20
N LEU A 165 -3.46 -4.85 -6.65
CA LEU A 165 -2.10 -4.54 -7.02
C LEU A 165 -1.13 -5.28 -6.09
N ALA A 166 -0.42 -6.27 -6.61
CA ALA A 166 0.75 -6.86 -5.97
C ALA A 166 1.95 -5.89 -6.09
N ILE A 167 2.55 -5.55 -4.95
CA ILE A 167 3.65 -4.59 -4.83
C ILE A 167 4.86 -5.31 -4.24
N PRO A 168 6.03 -5.27 -4.89
CA PRO A 168 7.24 -5.88 -4.35
C PRO A 168 7.56 -5.28 -2.98
N ASN A 169 7.88 -6.14 -2.02
CA ASN A 169 8.43 -5.73 -0.74
C ASN A 169 9.86 -5.23 -0.96
N ASN A 170 10.01 -3.96 -1.36
CA ASN A 170 11.32 -3.33 -1.35
C ASN A 170 11.78 -3.24 0.12
N PRO A 171 13.00 -3.69 0.47
CA PRO A 171 13.55 -3.38 1.77
C PRO A 171 13.59 -1.86 1.88
N VAL A 172 12.75 -1.31 2.76
CA VAL A 172 12.84 0.10 3.12
C VAL A 172 14.22 0.23 3.76
N SER A 173 15.17 0.77 3.00
CA SER A 173 16.37 1.35 3.59
C SER A 173 15.85 2.48 4.45
N SER A 174 15.63 2.19 5.74
CA SER A 174 15.31 3.20 6.73
C SER A 174 16.49 4.15 6.78
N SER A 175 16.43 5.22 6.01
CA SER A 175 17.30 6.37 6.15
C SER A 175 17.01 6.95 7.54
N SER A 176 17.74 6.47 8.54
CA SER A 176 17.84 7.15 9.82
C SER A 176 18.48 8.50 9.54
N SER A 177 17.65 9.54 9.40
CA SER A 177 18.10 10.92 9.49
C SER A 177 18.61 11.14 10.91
N SER A 178 19.86 10.78 11.17
CA SER A 178 20.56 11.20 12.38
C SER A 178 20.75 12.71 12.28
N SER A 179 19.83 13.46 12.88
CA SER A 179 20.04 14.89 13.16
C SER A 179 21.15 15.00 14.21
N ILE A 180 22.40 15.05 13.76
CA ILE A 180 23.49 15.52 14.61
C ILE A 180 23.27 17.03 14.74
N ALA A 181 22.61 17.43 15.83
CA ALA A 181 22.64 18.82 16.27
C ALA A 181 24.09 19.14 16.65
N ALA A 182 24.71 20.07 15.90
CA ALA A 182 26.01 20.60 16.28
C ALA A 182 25.90 21.31 17.63
N PRO A 183 26.77 21.02 18.62
CA PRO A 183 26.76 21.76 19.87
C PRO A 183 27.15 23.22 19.59
N SER A 184 26.26 24.14 19.98
CA SER A 184 26.54 25.57 20.02
C SER A 184 27.57 25.84 21.12
N ASN A 185 28.83 26.06 20.75
CA ASN A 185 29.79 26.65 21.68
C ASN A 185 29.37 28.10 21.96
N SER A 186 28.92 28.34 23.17
CA SER A 186 28.73 29.69 23.73
C SER A 186 29.61 29.82 24.97
N ALA A 187 30.54 30.77 24.88
CA ALA A 187 31.40 31.35 25.94
C ALA A 187 32.49 30.46 26.56
#